data_AF-A0A9E2B838-F1
#
_entry.id   AF-A0A9E2B838-F1
#
_cell.length_a   1.000
_cell.length_b   1.000
_cell.length_c   1.000
_cell.angle_alpha   90.00
_cell.angle_beta   90.00
_cell.angle_gamma   90.00
#
_symmetry.space_group_name_H-M   'P 1'
#
loop_
_entity.id
_entity.type
_entity.pdbx_description
1 polymer ?
#
loop_
_entity_poly.entity_id
_entity_poly.type
_entity_poly.pdbx_seq_one_letter_code
_entity_poly.pdbx_strand_id
1 'polypeptide(L)'
;TLKLSSGGEKVRVLDPNEVQSCRELGKTNNSVTAKVIVERPEDAVAKELRIMARNSAARMGGDTIVPLTLIEAGQQTFVVYKCVNPDG
;
A
#
# COMPACT_ATOMS: atom_id res chain seq x y z
N THR A 1 -6.29 10.77 -12.45
CA THR A 1 -6.31 10.26 -11.06
C THR A 1 -6.06 8.78 -11.05
N LEU A 2 -5.18 8.30 -10.17
CA LEU A 2 -4.95 6.86 -9.93
C LEU A 2 -6.25 6.17 -9.49
N LYS A 3 -6.44 4.92 -9.91
CA LYS A 3 -7.62 4.09 -9.57
C LYS A 3 -7.17 2.73 -9.05
N LEU A 4 -7.97 2.17 -8.15
CA LEU A 4 -7.79 0.78 -7.72
C LEU A 4 -8.15 -0.16 -8.87
N SER A 5 -7.42 -1.27 -8.96
CA SER A 5 -7.88 -2.43 -9.72
C SER A 5 -8.93 -3.19 -8.91
N SER A 6 -9.68 -4.08 -9.56
CA SER A 6 -10.64 -4.96 -8.86
C SER A 6 -9.99 -5.81 -7.76
N GLY A 7 -8.71 -6.14 -7.91
CA GLY A 7 -7.92 -6.79 -6.85
C GLY A 7 -7.55 -5.82 -5.74
N GLY A 8 -7.07 -4.62 -6.09
CA GLY A 8 -6.71 -3.58 -5.12
C GLY A 8 -7.87 -3.13 -4.24
N GLU A 9 -9.10 -3.11 -4.77
CA GLU A 9 -10.33 -2.84 -4.00
C GLU A 9 -10.52 -3.80 -2.82
N LYS A 10 -10.06 -5.04 -2.95
CA LYS A 10 -10.14 -6.08 -1.91
C LYS A 10 -8.98 -6.04 -0.90
N VAL A 11 -7.94 -5.25 -1.18
CA VAL A 11 -6.80 -5.11 -0.27
C VAL A 11 -7.11 -4.08 0.80
N ARG A 12 -6.88 -4.40 2.08
CA ARG A 12 -7.08 -3.52 3.22
C ARG A 12 -5.78 -2.79 3.59
N VAL A 13 -5.90 -1.63 4.24
CA VAL A 13 -4.79 -0.95 4.90
C VAL A 13 -5.01 -1.11 6.39
N LEU A 14 -4.06 -1.71 7.09
CA LEU A 14 -4.13 -1.95 8.54
C LEU A 14 -2.91 -1.39 9.26
N ASP A 15 -3.01 -1.31 10.57
CA ASP A 15 -1.89 -0.99 11.46
C ASP A 15 -1.03 -2.24 11.76
N PRO A 16 0.27 -2.04 12.12
CA PRO A 16 1.16 -3.16 12.46
C PRO A 16 0.63 -4.08 13.57
N ASN A 17 -0.18 -3.56 14.48
CA ASN A 17 -0.74 -4.32 15.60
C ASN A 17 -1.89 -5.25 15.19
N GLU A 18 -2.47 -5.05 14.00
CA GLU A 18 -3.64 -5.81 13.51
C GLU A 18 -3.25 -7.00 12.62
N VAL A 19 -1.97 -7.18 12.32
CA VAL A 19 -1.48 -8.22 11.38
C VAL A 19 -0.75 -9.38 12.07
N GLN A 20 -0.90 -9.53 13.38
CA GLN A 20 -0.22 -10.55 14.18
C GLN A 20 -0.53 -12.00 13.73
N SER A 21 -1.70 -12.23 13.15
CA SER A 21 -2.13 -13.53 12.61
C SER A 21 -1.94 -13.67 11.10
N CYS A 22 -1.39 -12.66 10.42
CA CYS A 22 -1.21 -12.67 8.98
C CYS A 22 0.16 -13.22 8.57
N ARG A 23 0.24 -13.78 7.37
CA ARG A 23 1.52 -14.17 6.75
C ARG A 23 2.11 -13.02 5.94
N GLU A 24 3.33 -12.60 6.25
CA GLU A 24 4.07 -11.65 5.40
C GLU A 24 4.39 -12.29 4.05
N LEU A 25 4.10 -11.58 2.96
CA LEU A 25 4.41 -12.00 1.58
C LEU A 25 5.60 -11.24 0.99
N GLY A 26 5.97 -10.10 1.58
CA GLY A 26 7.07 -9.25 1.13
C GLY A 26 6.73 -7.78 1.22
N LYS A 27 7.44 -6.94 0.44
CA LYS A 27 7.34 -5.48 0.49
C LYS A 27 7.13 -4.88 -0.88
N THR A 28 6.48 -3.72 -0.95
CA THR A 28 6.33 -2.92 -2.17
C THR A 28 6.77 -1.49 -1.90
N ASN A 29 7.62 -0.94 -2.76
CA ASN A 29 8.06 0.45 -2.72
C ASN A 29 7.34 1.22 -3.83
N ASN A 30 6.66 2.30 -3.45
CA ASN A 30 5.90 3.12 -4.39
C ASN A 30 6.41 4.54 -4.39
N SER A 31 6.42 5.14 -5.58
CA SER A 31 6.76 6.54 -5.78
C SER A 31 5.71 7.20 -6.64
N VAL A 32 5.28 8.40 -6.23
CA VAL A 32 4.57 9.34 -7.09
C VAL A 32 5.49 10.46 -7.49
N THR A 33 5.47 10.84 -8.77
CA THR A 33 6.22 12.01 -9.24
C THR A 33 5.56 13.27 -8.67
N ALA A 34 6.22 13.94 -7.73
CA ALA A 34 5.87 15.29 -7.35
C ALA A 34 6.11 16.19 -8.56
N LYS A 35 5.05 16.72 -9.19
CA LYS A 35 5.22 17.77 -10.20
C LYS A 35 5.64 19.01 -9.42
N VAL A 36 6.90 19.42 -9.58
CA VAL A 36 7.66 20.40 -8.77
C VAL A 36 7.11 21.85 -8.84
N ILE A 37 5.90 22.07 -9.37
CA ILE A 37 5.32 23.42 -9.53
C ILE A 37 4.15 23.64 -8.56
N VAL A 38 3.60 22.58 -7.96
CA VAL A 38 2.53 22.70 -6.96
C VAL A 38 2.77 21.62 -5.91
N GLU A 39 3.10 22.02 -4.67
CA GLU A 39 3.03 21.12 -3.53
C GLU A 39 1.63 20.52 -3.49
N ARG A 40 1.51 19.21 -3.68
CA ARG A 40 0.22 18.53 -3.54
C ARG A 40 -0.04 18.38 -2.04
N PRO A 41 -1.28 18.57 -1.58
CA PRO A 41 -1.60 18.30 -0.17
C PRO A 41 -1.19 16.88 0.19
N GLU A 42 -0.57 16.72 1.36
CA GLU A 42 0.03 15.45 1.82
C GLU A 42 -0.97 14.29 1.76
N ASP A 43 -2.25 14.56 2.03
CA ASP A 43 -3.35 13.60 1.93
C ASP A 43 -3.54 13.02 0.53
N ALA A 44 -3.32 13.83 -0.52
CA ALA A 44 -3.44 13.38 -1.90
C ALA A 44 -2.28 12.43 -2.27
N VAL A 45 -1.06 12.75 -1.84
CA VAL A 45 0.12 11.89 -2.04
C VAL A 45 -0.05 10.57 -1.30
N ALA A 46 -0.46 10.61 -0.03
CA ALA A 46 -0.73 9.42 0.76
C ALA A 46 -1.81 8.53 0.12
N LYS A 47 -2.89 9.13 -0.39
CA LYS A 47 -3.95 8.40 -1.10
C LYS A 47 -3.44 7.71 -2.36
N GLU A 48 -2.65 8.38 -3.18
CA GLU A 48 -2.09 7.81 -4.41
C GLU A 48 -1.12 6.65 -4.11
N LEU A 49 -0.23 6.83 -3.13
CA LEU A 49 0.70 5.79 -2.69
C LEU A 49 -0.03 4.54 -2.16
N ARG A 50 -1.10 4.72 -1.39
CA ARG A 50 -1.94 3.59 -0.93
C ARG A 50 -2.66 2.89 -2.08
N ILE A 51 -3.16 3.61 -3.08
CA ILE A 51 -3.78 3.00 -4.27
C ILE A 51 -2.75 2.13 -5.01
N MET A 52 -1.55 2.66 -5.24
CA MET A 52 -0.46 1.91 -5.87
C MET A 52 -0.10 0.65 -5.06
N ALA A 53 -0.01 0.77 -3.73
CA ALA A 53 0.38 -0.32 -2.83
C ALA A 53 -0.66 -1.43 -2.84
N ARG A 54 -1.94 -1.07 -2.77
CA ARG A 54 -3.06 -2.02 -2.84
C ARG A 54 -3.07 -2.77 -4.16
N ASN A 55 -2.84 -2.06 -5.27
CA ASN A 55 -2.75 -2.70 -6.58
C ASN A 55 -1.56 -3.65 -6.68
N SER A 56 -0.40 -3.29 -6.11
CA SER A 56 0.78 -4.16 -6.04
C SER A 56 0.54 -5.39 -5.16
N ALA A 57 -0.01 -5.21 -3.96
CA ALA A 57 -0.34 -6.29 -3.04
C ALA A 57 -1.28 -7.32 -3.67
N ALA A 58 -2.31 -6.86 -4.40
CA ALA A 58 -3.21 -7.75 -5.11
C ALA A 58 -2.49 -8.62 -6.16
N ARG A 59 -1.51 -8.05 -6.89
CA ARG A 59 -0.67 -8.82 -7.84
C ARG A 59 0.26 -9.81 -7.14
N MET A 60 0.63 -9.53 -5.90
CA MET A 60 1.44 -10.40 -5.04
C MET A 60 0.62 -11.49 -4.33
N GLY A 61 -0.71 -11.54 -4.54
CA GLY A 61 -1.61 -12.47 -3.84
C GLY A 61 -1.99 -12.05 -2.41
N GLY A 62 -1.51 -10.88 -1.97
CA GLY A 62 -1.83 -10.29 -0.67
C GLY A 62 -3.21 -9.64 -0.63
N ASP A 63 -3.75 -9.51 0.57
CA ASP A 63 -5.04 -8.88 0.85
C ASP A 63 -4.94 -7.73 1.85
N THR A 64 -3.73 -7.44 2.33
CA THR A 64 -3.48 -6.43 3.36
C THR A 64 -2.14 -5.73 3.10
N ILE A 65 -2.09 -4.41 3.29
CA ILE A 65 -0.86 -3.63 3.33
C ILE A 65 -0.73 -2.89 4.66
N VAL A 66 0.51 -2.75 5.13
CA VAL A 66 0.86 -1.96 6.32
C VAL A 66 1.96 -0.97 5.94
N PRO A 67 1.81 0.34 6.22
CA PRO A 67 2.88 1.30 5.99
C PRO A 67 4.13 0.93 6.80
N LEU A 68 5.29 0.85 6.15
CA LEU A 68 6.56 0.55 6.81
C LEU A 68 7.39 1.81 7.07
N THR A 69 7.32 2.79 6.17
CA THR A 69 8.07 4.04 6.25
C THR A 69 7.12 5.24 6.32
N LEU A 70 7.64 6.36 6.80
CA LEU A 70 7.02 7.66 6.55
C LEU A 70 7.02 7.97 5.05
N ILE A 71 6.20 8.94 4.65
CA ILE A 71 6.23 9.46 3.28
C ILE A 71 7.38 10.46 3.19
N GLU A 72 8.37 10.16 2.36
CA GLU A 72 9.50 11.05 2.11
C GLU A 72 9.69 11.20 0.59
N ALA A 73 9.82 12.43 0.11
CA ALA A 73 9.98 12.74 -1.32
C ALA A 73 8.93 12.06 -2.23
N GLY A 74 7.69 11.91 -1.76
CA GLY A 74 6.61 11.25 -2.51
C GLY A 74 6.80 9.73 -2.63
N GLN A 75 7.55 9.11 -1.74
CA GLN A 75 7.79 7.67 -1.68
C GLN A 75 7.34 7.09 -0.35
N GLN A 76 6.87 5.84 -0.38
CA GLN A 76 6.54 5.09 0.81
C GLN A 76 6.66 3.58 0.55
N THR A 77 7.25 2.87 1.50
CA THR A 77 7.31 1.41 1.50
C THR A 77 6.15 0.83 2.32
N PHE A 78 5.55 -0.24 1.83
CA PHE A 78 4.52 -1.02 2.50
C PHE A 78 4.94 -2.47 2.62
N VAL A 79 4.63 -3.10 3.75
CA VAL A 79 4.64 -4.56 3.88
C VAL A 79 3.33 -5.12 3.34
N VAL A 80 3.40 -6.23 2.62
CA VAL A 80 2.27 -6.94 2.03
C VAL A 80 2.02 -8.21 2.82
N TYR A 81 0.77 -8.43 3.22
CA TYR A 81 0.35 -9.58 4.00
C TYR A 81 -0.77 -10.36 3.30
N LYS A 82 -0.85 -11.64 3.63
CA LYS A 82 -2.03 -12.48 3.49
C LYS A 82 -2.66 -12.67 4.87
N CYS A 83 -3.83 -12.11 5.09
CA CYS A 83 -4.55 -12.22 6.36
C CYS A 83 -5.73 -13.17 6.27
N VAL A 84 -6.40 -13.23 5.12
CA VAL A 84 -7.50 -14.19 4.90
C VAL A 84 -6.88 -15.50 4.43
N ASN A 85 -7.06 -16.57 5.21
CA ASN A 85 -6.46 -17.89 4.97
C ASN A 85 -4.94 -17.78 4.72
N PRO A 86 -4.15 -17.34 5.73
CA PRO A 86 -2.72 -17.11 5.57
C PRO A 86 -1.95 -18.35 5.11
N ASP A 87 -2.42 -19.55 5.45
CA ASP A 87 -1.79 -20.84 5.11
C ASP A 87 -2.45 -21.59 3.95
N GLY A 88 -3.46 -20.97 3.32
CA GLY A 88 -4.23 -21.57 2.23
C GLY A 88 -3.44 -21.83 0.96
#